data_AF-A0A0N0KTW8-F1
#
_entry.id   AF-A0A0N0KTW8-F1
#
_cell.length_a   1.000
_cell.length_b   1.000
_cell.length_c   1.000
_cell.angle_alpha   90.00
_cell.angle_beta   90.00
_cell.angle_gamma   90.00
#
_symmetry.space_group_name_H-M   'P 1'
#
loop_
_entity.id
_entity.type
_entity.pdbx_description
1 polymer ?
#
loop_
_entity_poly.entity_id
_entity_poly.type
_entity_poly.pdbx_seq_one_letter_code
_entity_poly.pdbx_strand_id
1 'polypeptide(L)'
;MPADGGNLLTPDISAPGVAILADGANAKGEPGTYEFLSGTSMSSPHIAGLAALYLSKSVHPDWTPDEVKSAMMTTAYDLVGEDGAPSQDVFAQGAGHVDPTAFLEPGLLYENGPTDWQAYVDSIDTVEGTDSSLNLASISVGSLAGTAQVTRTVTSTEAGTYTVAPIEMDGVTATVEPSTLTFGAAGEEQDYTVTFTRTTAALDQFATGYLTWSDGTHDVRSPPAVRPAQLQAPAEATGEGATGEKAFDVTAGDALELPLTTEGLAAGQVTTGSGTAGAAAAGRRSRSPRAPPTRASCSTARTTRRTSTCCSTRPAPTVRPTSSRPPRRRVRRTSRSTSTPPRRASTSCWSTSTAVPVSSTTR
;
A
#
# COMPACT_ATOMS: atom_id res chain seq x y z
N MET A 1 -10.35 6.59 -13.00
CA MET A 1 -11.00 6.18 -11.73
C MET A 1 -10.59 7.23 -10.71
N PRO A 2 -11.50 7.92 -10.00
CA PRO A 2 -11.05 8.70 -8.85
C PRO A 2 -10.48 7.74 -7.82
N ALA A 3 -9.30 8.04 -7.27
CA ALA A 3 -8.78 7.28 -6.13
C ALA A 3 -9.75 7.41 -4.95
N ASP A 4 -9.93 6.32 -4.20
CA ASP A 4 -10.97 6.17 -3.17
C ASP A 4 -10.71 6.98 -1.88
N GLY A 5 -9.94 8.06 -1.96
CA GLY A 5 -9.42 8.79 -0.80
C GLY A 5 -8.55 7.92 0.12
N GLY A 6 -7.98 6.83 -0.39
CA GLY A 6 -7.21 5.85 0.38
C GLY A 6 -5.71 6.16 0.46
N ASN A 7 -5.07 5.61 1.48
CA ASN A 7 -3.63 5.77 1.75
C ASN A 7 -2.73 4.78 0.97
N LEU A 8 -3.21 4.31 -0.20
CA LEU A 8 -2.47 3.49 -1.15
C LEU A 8 -2.56 4.09 -2.56
N LEU A 9 -1.42 4.49 -3.14
CA LEU A 9 -1.35 4.97 -4.51
C LEU A 9 -1.42 3.81 -5.50
N THR A 10 -2.18 3.97 -6.57
CA THR A 10 -2.23 3.02 -7.71
C THR A 10 -2.38 3.78 -9.04
N PRO A 11 -1.87 3.24 -10.17
CA PRO A 11 -1.07 2.01 -10.30
C PRO A 11 0.33 2.14 -9.67
N ASP A 12 1.03 1.02 -9.52
CA ASP A 12 2.41 1.03 -8.98
C ASP A 12 3.44 1.50 -10.02
N ILE A 13 3.35 0.98 -11.25
CA ILE A 13 4.35 1.14 -12.30
C ILE A 13 3.72 0.91 -13.69
N SER A 14 4.39 1.43 -14.73
CA SER A 14 4.00 1.33 -16.14
C SER A 14 5.00 0.54 -16.99
N ALA A 15 4.48 -0.13 -18.02
CA ALA A 15 5.26 -0.90 -19.00
C ALA A 15 4.56 -0.94 -20.37
N PRO A 16 5.27 -1.28 -21.47
CA PRO A 16 4.69 -1.30 -22.82
C PRO A 16 3.44 -2.18 -22.93
N GLY A 17 2.32 -1.58 -23.36
CA GLY A 17 1.03 -2.26 -23.46
C GLY A 17 0.19 -1.88 -24.68
N VAL A 18 0.74 -1.16 -25.65
CA VAL A 18 0.03 -0.72 -26.87
C VAL A 18 0.76 -1.27 -28.09
N ALA A 19 -0.01 -1.84 -29.02
CA ALA A 19 0.50 -2.49 -30.23
C ALA A 19 1.65 -3.49 -29.97
N ILE A 20 1.46 -4.35 -28.94
CA ILE A 20 2.41 -5.40 -28.58
C ILE A 20 2.17 -6.60 -29.50
N LEU A 21 3.24 -7.06 -30.18
CA LEU A 21 3.23 -8.29 -30.95
C LEU A 21 3.43 -9.49 -30.01
N ALA A 22 2.44 -10.38 -29.93
CA ALA A 22 2.48 -11.58 -29.11
C ALA A 22 2.06 -12.83 -29.92
N ASP A 23 2.14 -14.02 -29.32
CA ASP A 23 1.59 -15.23 -29.92
C ASP A 23 0.06 -15.17 -29.99
N GLY A 24 -0.48 -15.62 -31.12
CA GLY A 24 -1.92 -15.69 -31.37
C GLY A 24 -2.43 -17.12 -31.23
N ALA A 25 -3.73 -17.26 -30.94
CA ALA A 25 -4.34 -18.58 -30.77
C ALA A 25 -4.40 -19.37 -32.10
N ASN A 26 -3.77 -20.55 -32.13
CA ASN A 26 -3.81 -21.49 -33.24
C ASN A 26 -4.43 -22.84 -32.85
N ALA A 27 -4.99 -23.57 -33.83
CA ALA A 27 -5.52 -24.91 -33.59
C ALA A 27 -4.39 -25.95 -33.46
N LYS A 28 -4.64 -27.05 -32.74
CA LYS A 28 -3.63 -28.09 -32.49
C LYS A 28 -3.16 -28.73 -33.80
N GLY A 29 -1.90 -28.47 -34.16
CA GLY A 29 -1.26 -28.99 -35.38
C GLY A 29 -1.14 -27.95 -36.50
N GLU A 30 -1.78 -26.79 -36.35
CA GLU A 30 -1.60 -25.65 -37.26
C GLU A 30 -0.33 -24.84 -36.93
N PRO A 31 0.24 -24.11 -37.89
CA PRO A 31 1.32 -23.15 -37.63
C PRO A 31 0.96 -22.13 -36.53
N GLY A 32 1.96 -21.67 -35.78
CA GLY A 32 1.78 -20.58 -34.82
C GLY A 32 1.43 -19.26 -35.53
N THR A 33 0.51 -18.50 -34.96
CA THR A 33 0.14 -17.16 -35.41
C THR A 33 0.72 -16.11 -34.46
N TYR A 34 0.78 -14.86 -34.92
CA TYR A 34 1.15 -13.71 -34.11
C TYR A 34 0.13 -12.60 -34.35
N GLU A 35 -0.17 -11.82 -33.32
CA GLU A 35 -1.12 -10.72 -33.39
C GLU A 35 -0.66 -9.49 -32.60
N PHE A 36 -1.11 -8.31 -33.03
CA PHE A 36 -0.88 -7.04 -32.34
C PHE A 36 -2.07 -6.75 -31.43
N LEU A 37 -1.83 -6.71 -30.12
CA LEU A 37 -2.85 -6.41 -29.12
C LEU A 37 -2.46 -5.22 -28.24
N SER A 38 -3.45 -4.61 -27.59
CA SER A 38 -3.27 -3.46 -26.70
C SER A 38 -4.12 -3.61 -25.44
N GLY A 39 -3.58 -3.18 -24.31
CA GLY A 39 -4.22 -3.20 -23.00
C GLY A 39 -3.20 -3.39 -21.87
N THR A 40 -3.62 -3.08 -20.63
CA THR A 40 -2.81 -3.35 -19.42
C THR A 40 -2.50 -4.84 -19.22
N SER A 41 -3.32 -5.72 -19.81
CA SER A 41 -3.05 -7.16 -19.96
C SER A 41 -1.75 -7.46 -20.71
N MET A 42 -1.24 -6.52 -21.51
CA MET A 42 0.00 -6.66 -22.28
C MET A 42 1.17 -5.93 -21.60
N SER A 43 0.92 -4.89 -20.80
CA SER A 43 1.90 -4.31 -19.87
C SER A 43 2.28 -5.27 -18.74
N SER A 44 1.31 -5.94 -18.12
CA SER A 44 1.51 -6.85 -16.99
C SER A 44 2.55 -7.96 -17.23
N PRO A 45 2.55 -8.72 -18.35
CA PRO A 45 3.55 -9.75 -18.61
C PRO A 45 4.97 -9.20 -18.83
N HIS A 46 5.15 -7.93 -19.23
CA HIS A 46 6.48 -7.31 -19.26
C HIS A 46 7.05 -7.18 -17.83
N ILE A 47 6.27 -6.62 -16.90
CA ILE A 47 6.67 -6.53 -15.47
C ILE A 47 6.92 -7.92 -14.89
N ALA A 48 6.04 -8.89 -15.14
CA ALA A 48 6.20 -10.26 -14.64
C ALA A 48 7.45 -10.96 -15.21
N GLY A 49 7.76 -10.75 -16.49
CA GLY A 49 8.96 -11.28 -17.14
C GLY A 49 10.25 -10.65 -16.60
N LEU A 50 10.24 -9.34 -16.37
CA LEU A 50 11.35 -8.62 -15.74
C LEU A 50 11.56 -9.09 -14.29
N ALA A 51 10.49 -9.30 -13.52
CA ALA A 51 10.57 -9.78 -12.15
C ALA A 51 11.14 -11.22 -12.09
N ALA A 52 10.76 -12.08 -13.04
CA ALA A 52 11.32 -13.42 -13.17
C ALA A 52 12.80 -13.44 -13.59
N LEU A 53 13.25 -12.44 -14.38
CA LEU A 53 14.68 -12.24 -14.68
C LEU A 53 15.44 -11.76 -13.44
N TYR A 54 14.85 -10.85 -12.67
CA TYR A 54 15.47 -10.28 -11.47
C TYR A 54 15.61 -11.30 -10.34
N LEU A 55 14.59 -12.14 -10.14
CA LEU A 55 14.60 -13.30 -9.25
C LEU A 55 15.39 -14.51 -9.80
N SER A 56 16.13 -14.35 -10.90
CA SER A 56 16.94 -15.44 -11.44
C SER A 56 18.15 -15.75 -10.55
N LYS A 57 18.63 -16.99 -10.63
CA LYS A 57 19.74 -17.51 -9.79
C LYS A 57 21.06 -16.73 -9.87
N SER A 58 21.21 -15.86 -10.86
CA SER A 58 22.43 -15.09 -11.12
C SER A 58 22.32 -13.63 -10.68
N VAL A 59 21.13 -13.20 -10.22
CA VAL A 59 20.82 -11.81 -9.91
C VAL A 59 20.40 -11.75 -8.43
N HIS A 60 19.12 -11.86 -8.07
CA HIS A 60 18.69 -11.93 -6.66
C HIS A 60 17.72 -13.10 -6.38
N PRO A 61 18.23 -14.34 -6.19
CA PRO A 61 17.38 -15.51 -5.96
C PRO A 61 16.64 -15.54 -4.61
N ASP A 62 17.10 -14.77 -3.63
CA ASP A 62 16.61 -14.79 -2.25
C ASP A 62 15.75 -13.56 -1.90
N TRP A 63 15.55 -12.62 -2.84
CA TRP A 63 14.72 -11.42 -2.64
C TRP A 63 13.23 -11.75 -2.58
N THR A 64 12.54 -10.99 -1.74
CA THR A 64 11.09 -11.00 -1.56
C THR A 64 10.35 -10.31 -2.72
N PRO A 65 9.04 -10.55 -2.88
CA PRO A 65 8.23 -9.82 -3.86
C PRO A 65 8.25 -8.30 -3.68
N ASP A 66 8.40 -7.83 -2.44
CA ASP A 66 8.38 -6.42 -2.09
C ASP A 66 9.73 -5.73 -2.35
N GLU A 67 10.87 -6.39 -2.14
CA GLU A 67 12.18 -5.90 -2.62
C GLU A 67 12.18 -5.74 -4.15
N VAL A 68 11.65 -6.73 -4.89
CA VAL A 68 11.51 -6.67 -6.36
C VAL A 68 10.59 -5.55 -6.79
N LYS A 69 9.42 -5.40 -6.14
CA LYS A 69 8.48 -4.31 -6.41
C LYS A 69 9.12 -2.95 -6.13
N SER A 70 9.81 -2.81 -5.00
CA SER A 70 10.50 -1.60 -4.62
C SER A 70 11.54 -1.22 -5.67
N ALA A 71 12.47 -2.11 -6.00
CA ALA A 71 13.54 -1.83 -6.97
C ALA A 71 12.99 -1.35 -8.32
N MET A 72 11.93 -2.00 -8.84
CA MET A 72 11.29 -1.57 -10.08
C MET A 72 10.63 -0.19 -9.98
N MET A 73 9.99 0.13 -8.85
CA MET A 73 9.35 1.42 -8.63
C MET A 73 10.37 2.54 -8.41
N THR A 74 11.40 2.30 -7.59
CA THR A 74 12.35 3.35 -7.20
C THR A 74 13.25 3.80 -8.34
N THR A 75 13.48 2.95 -9.33
CA THR A 75 14.31 3.27 -10.50
C THR A 75 13.47 3.57 -11.76
N ALA A 76 12.16 3.75 -11.63
CA ALA A 76 11.29 4.08 -12.75
C ALA A 76 11.43 5.54 -13.19
N TYR A 77 11.41 5.78 -14.50
CA TYR A 77 11.48 7.13 -15.10
C TYR A 77 10.13 7.59 -15.64
N ASP A 78 9.93 8.89 -15.83
CA ASP A 78 8.64 9.41 -16.31
C ASP A 78 8.26 8.92 -17.71
N LEU A 79 6.99 8.59 -17.90
CA LEU A 79 6.40 8.52 -19.24
C LEU A 79 6.43 9.92 -19.88
N VAL A 80 6.42 9.97 -21.21
CA VAL A 80 6.28 11.22 -21.95
C VAL A 80 4.81 11.50 -22.28
N GLY A 81 4.39 12.76 -22.10
CA GLY A 81 3.08 13.26 -22.52
C GLY A 81 2.97 13.45 -24.04
N GLU A 82 1.78 13.84 -24.51
CA GLU A 82 1.53 14.11 -25.94
C GLU A 82 2.36 15.29 -26.49
N ASP A 83 2.77 16.21 -25.61
CA ASP A 83 3.67 17.33 -25.90
C ASP A 83 5.17 16.97 -25.83
N GLY A 84 5.49 15.73 -25.44
CA GLY A 84 6.86 15.25 -25.22
C GLY A 84 7.48 15.64 -23.89
N ALA A 85 6.74 16.28 -22.98
CA ALA A 85 7.22 16.60 -21.63
C ALA A 85 7.13 15.36 -20.69
N PRO A 86 7.94 15.28 -19.62
CA PRO A 86 7.78 14.27 -18.59
C PRO A 86 6.41 14.37 -17.90
N SER A 87 5.63 13.28 -17.94
CA SER A 87 4.36 13.16 -17.25
C SER A 87 4.55 13.35 -15.75
N GLN A 88 3.65 14.11 -15.13
CA GLN A 88 3.56 14.26 -13.68
C GLN A 88 2.29 13.60 -13.11
N ASP A 89 1.50 12.92 -13.95
CA ASP A 89 0.28 12.22 -13.50
C ASP A 89 0.62 10.85 -12.89
N VAL A 90 0.91 10.86 -11.59
CA VAL A 90 1.17 9.66 -10.78
C VAL A 90 0.00 8.66 -10.77
N PHE A 91 -1.24 9.11 -11.03
CA PHE A 91 -2.41 8.21 -11.12
C PHE A 91 -2.57 7.56 -12.50
N ALA A 92 -1.88 8.09 -13.52
CA ALA A 92 -1.73 7.44 -14.81
C ALA A 92 -0.51 6.51 -14.85
N GLN A 93 0.65 6.94 -14.34
CA GLN A 93 1.92 6.22 -14.49
C GLN A 93 2.40 5.40 -13.29
N GLY A 94 1.92 5.70 -12.08
CA GLY A 94 2.51 5.21 -10.84
C GLY A 94 3.87 5.88 -10.58
N ALA A 95 4.87 5.07 -10.25
CA ALA A 95 6.25 5.54 -10.12
C ALA A 95 6.89 5.97 -11.47
N GLY A 96 6.40 5.43 -12.59
CA GLY A 96 6.89 5.71 -13.94
C GLY A 96 6.93 4.47 -14.83
N HIS A 97 7.65 4.57 -15.95
CA HIS A 97 8.02 3.46 -16.82
C HIS A 97 9.17 2.65 -16.20
N VAL A 98 9.06 1.33 -16.21
CA VAL A 98 10.11 0.43 -15.69
C VAL A 98 11.43 0.57 -16.45
N ASP A 99 12.55 0.65 -15.73
CA ASP A 99 13.90 0.58 -16.32
C ASP A 99 14.54 -0.80 -16.07
N PRO A 100 14.67 -1.67 -17.09
CA PRO A 100 15.27 -3.00 -16.96
C PRO A 100 16.76 -3.05 -16.58
N THR A 101 17.44 -1.91 -16.60
CA THR A 101 18.87 -1.80 -16.27
C THR A 101 19.03 -1.20 -14.88
N ALA A 102 18.35 -0.08 -14.60
CA ALA A 102 18.50 0.62 -13.34
C ALA A 102 17.97 -0.18 -12.15
N PHE A 103 16.88 -0.96 -12.30
CA PHE A 103 16.38 -1.77 -11.18
C PHE A 103 17.38 -2.83 -10.71
N LEU A 104 18.44 -3.14 -11.48
CA LEU A 104 19.45 -4.11 -11.09
C LEU A 104 20.33 -3.62 -9.93
N GLU A 105 20.52 -2.31 -9.83
CA GLU A 105 21.32 -1.63 -8.81
C GLU A 105 20.47 -0.49 -8.23
N PRO A 106 19.43 -0.80 -7.41
CA PRO A 106 18.40 0.18 -7.06
C PRO A 106 18.79 1.12 -5.91
N GLY A 107 19.97 0.92 -5.28
CA GLY A 107 20.51 1.73 -4.20
C GLY A 107 19.81 1.57 -2.84
N LEU A 108 18.50 1.80 -2.80
CA LEU A 108 17.65 1.68 -1.61
C LEU A 108 16.36 0.90 -1.93
N LEU A 109 15.86 0.16 -0.92
CA LEU A 109 14.65 -0.65 -0.97
C LEU A 109 13.68 -0.28 0.16
N TYR A 110 12.38 -0.31 -0.15
CA TYR A 110 11.28 -0.19 0.79
C TYR A 110 10.75 -1.59 1.12
N GLU A 111 11.45 -2.26 2.03
CA GLU A 111 11.07 -3.61 2.46
C GLU A 111 9.78 -3.61 3.30
N ASN A 112 8.92 -4.57 3.02
CA ASN A 112 7.72 -4.87 3.81
C ASN A 112 7.36 -6.35 3.58
N GLY A 113 6.42 -6.89 4.35
CA GLY A 113 5.99 -8.28 4.19
C GLY A 113 4.57 -8.56 4.68
N PRO A 114 4.18 -9.86 4.74
CA PRO A 114 2.80 -10.26 5.03
C PRO A 114 2.24 -9.77 6.37
N THR A 115 3.10 -9.48 7.35
CA THR A 115 2.69 -8.92 8.65
C THR A 115 2.30 -7.45 8.52
N ASP A 116 3.02 -6.68 7.72
CA ASP A 116 2.78 -5.24 7.51
C ASP A 116 1.53 -5.04 6.66
N TRP A 117 1.36 -5.87 5.61
CA TRP A 117 0.10 -5.95 4.86
C TRP A 117 -1.10 -6.36 5.73
N GLN A 118 -0.93 -7.28 6.69
CA GLN A 118 -2.00 -7.62 7.62
C GLN A 118 -2.32 -6.45 8.55
N ALA A 119 -1.32 -5.76 9.09
CA ALA A 119 -1.52 -4.57 9.92
C ALA A 119 -2.22 -3.44 9.14
N TYR A 120 -1.86 -3.24 7.87
CA TYR A 120 -2.54 -2.31 6.97
C TYR A 120 -4.01 -2.69 6.75
N VAL A 121 -4.31 -3.97 6.46
CA VAL A 121 -5.69 -4.46 6.34
C VAL A 121 -6.49 -4.27 7.64
N ASP A 122 -5.89 -4.60 8.78
CA ASP A 122 -6.51 -4.41 10.10
C ASP A 122 -6.80 -2.91 10.38
N SER A 123 -5.97 -1.99 9.84
CA SER A 123 -6.20 -0.53 9.93
C SER A 123 -7.37 -0.04 9.06
N ILE A 124 -7.67 -0.69 7.93
CA ILE A 124 -8.82 -0.36 7.07
C ILE A 124 -10.14 -0.70 7.79
N ASP A 125 -10.17 -1.81 8.54
CA ASP A 125 -11.36 -2.25 9.27
C ASP A 125 -11.62 -1.45 10.56
N THR A 126 -10.68 -0.60 11.00
CA THR A 126 -10.88 0.33 12.12
C THR A 126 -11.41 1.69 11.66
N VAL A 127 -12.47 2.18 12.32
CA VAL A 127 -13.16 3.45 12.01
C VAL A 127 -12.30 4.70 12.30
N GLU A 128 -11.07 4.52 12.80
CA GLU A 128 -10.13 5.59 13.18
C GLU A 128 -9.22 6.05 12.02
N GLY A 129 -9.28 5.38 10.87
CA GLY A 129 -8.64 5.80 9.62
C GLY A 129 -7.57 4.82 9.14
N THR A 130 -7.35 4.80 7.82
CA THR A 130 -6.34 3.94 7.20
C THR A 130 -4.94 4.40 7.58
N ASP A 131 -4.08 3.48 8.02
CA ASP A 131 -2.69 3.83 8.30
C ASP A 131 -1.92 4.04 6.98
N SER A 132 -1.05 5.05 6.94
CA SER A 132 -0.15 5.32 5.82
C SER A 132 1.27 4.75 6.05
N SER A 133 1.49 4.08 7.19
CA SER A 133 2.77 3.48 7.61
C SER A 133 3.25 2.31 6.74
N LEU A 134 2.39 1.68 5.94
CA LEU A 134 2.79 0.56 5.08
C LEU A 134 3.98 0.97 4.20
N ASN A 135 5.11 0.28 4.36
CA ASN A 135 6.40 0.72 3.85
C ASN A 135 6.56 0.42 2.35
N LEU A 136 5.91 1.25 1.52
CA LEU A 136 5.96 1.19 0.07
C LEU A 136 6.82 2.33 -0.50
N ALA A 137 7.38 2.07 -1.68
CA ALA A 137 8.06 3.04 -2.56
C ALA A 137 7.11 4.11 -3.18
N SER A 138 5.95 4.33 -2.56
CA SER A 138 4.99 5.38 -2.87
C SER A 138 4.32 5.87 -1.58
N ILE A 139 3.84 7.11 -1.60
CA ILE A 139 3.20 7.74 -0.44
C ILE A 139 1.83 8.25 -0.90
N SER A 140 0.75 7.83 -0.22
CA SER A 140 -0.58 8.41 -0.41
C SER A 140 -1.14 8.89 0.93
N VAL A 141 -1.62 10.13 0.95
CA VAL A 141 -2.36 10.72 2.07
C VAL A 141 -3.72 11.17 1.53
N GLY A 142 -4.71 10.28 1.58
CA GLY A 142 -6.01 10.48 0.96
C GLY A 142 -6.94 11.49 1.68
N SER A 143 -6.56 11.90 2.89
CA SER A 143 -7.13 13.05 3.61
C SER A 143 -6.04 13.77 4.41
N LEU A 144 -5.68 14.98 3.98
CA LEU A 144 -4.69 15.84 4.64
C LEU A 144 -5.41 17.03 5.31
N ALA A 145 -5.77 16.86 6.58
CA ALA A 145 -6.31 17.94 7.42
C ALA A 145 -5.17 18.76 8.04
N GLY A 146 -4.72 19.79 7.31
CA GLY A 146 -3.65 20.70 7.73
C GLY A 146 -2.26 20.11 7.53
N THR A 147 -1.83 19.22 8.43
CA THR A 147 -0.52 18.55 8.37
C THR A 147 -0.64 17.04 8.62
N ALA A 148 0.10 16.24 7.85
CA ALA A 148 0.27 14.81 8.06
C ALA A 148 1.75 14.42 8.04
N GLN A 149 2.11 13.37 8.77
CA GLN A 149 3.46 12.81 8.79
C GLN A 149 3.41 11.35 8.34
N VAL A 150 4.33 10.97 7.46
CA VAL A 150 4.48 9.62 6.93
C VAL A 150 5.93 9.18 7.11
N THR A 151 6.14 8.16 7.92
CA THR A 151 7.46 7.55 8.10
C THR A 151 7.66 6.41 7.10
N ARG A 152 8.90 6.24 6.64
CA ARG A 152 9.36 5.15 5.78
C ARG A 152 10.71 4.66 6.30
N THR A 153 10.94 3.37 6.13
CA THR A 153 12.21 2.70 6.40
C THR A 153 12.82 2.30 5.06
N VAL A 154 14.09 2.61 4.84
CA VAL A 154 14.81 2.19 3.63
C VAL A 154 16.02 1.34 4.00
N THR A 155 16.13 0.18 3.34
CA THR A 155 17.32 -0.68 3.40
C THR A 155 18.24 -0.33 2.25
N SER A 156 19.53 -0.11 2.52
CA SER A 156 20.51 0.13 1.45
C SER A 156 21.07 -1.16 0.86
N THR A 157 21.22 -1.22 -0.46
CA THR A 157 21.86 -2.36 -1.15
C THR A 157 23.39 -2.32 -1.08
N GLU A 158 23.98 -1.20 -0.63
CA GLU A 158 25.43 -1.05 -0.44
C GLU A 158 25.78 0.02 0.62
N ALA A 159 27.08 0.35 0.76
CA ALA A 159 27.52 1.45 1.63
C ALA A 159 27.47 2.77 0.86
N GLY A 160 26.78 3.78 1.40
CA GLY A 160 26.50 5.02 0.67
C GLY A 160 26.03 6.16 1.56
N THR A 161 25.82 7.33 0.96
CA THR A 161 25.17 8.47 1.62
C THR A 161 24.24 9.15 0.63
N TYR A 162 22.96 9.10 0.94
CA TYR A 162 21.87 9.60 0.10
C TYR A 162 21.39 10.94 0.65
N THR A 163 21.23 11.94 -0.22
CA THR A 163 20.61 13.22 0.12
C THR A 163 19.30 13.36 -0.64
N VAL A 164 18.26 13.86 0.03
CA VAL A 164 16.94 14.05 -0.60
C VAL A 164 16.88 15.36 -1.38
N ALA A 165 16.34 15.30 -2.60
CA ALA A 165 16.04 16.49 -3.38
C ALA A 165 14.82 17.24 -2.82
N PRO A 166 14.68 18.57 -3.06
CA PRO A 166 13.46 19.29 -2.77
C PRO A 166 12.25 18.65 -3.45
N ILE A 167 11.15 18.48 -2.71
CA ILE A 167 9.91 17.86 -3.20
C ILE A 167 8.98 18.99 -3.65
N GLU A 168 8.83 19.14 -4.97
CA GLU A 168 7.92 20.11 -5.57
C GLU A 168 6.49 19.55 -5.61
N MET A 169 5.53 20.24 -5.00
CA MET A 169 4.10 19.89 -5.00
C MET A 169 3.23 21.17 -5.03
N ASP A 170 2.27 21.24 -5.95
CA ASP A 170 1.42 22.42 -6.10
C ASP A 170 0.58 22.70 -4.84
N GLY A 171 0.93 23.77 -4.12
CA GLY A 171 0.20 24.25 -2.96
C GLY A 171 0.30 23.38 -1.70
N VAL A 172 1.29 22.48 -1.63
CA VAL A 172 1.65 21.69 -0.44
C VAL A 172 3.14 21.84 -0.19
N THR A 173 3.54 22.09 1.05
CA THR A 173 4.94 22.01 1.48
C THR A 173 5.20 20.58 1.93
N ALA A 174 6.21 19.93 1.35
CA ALA A 174 6.69 18.62 1.76
C ALA A 174 8.14 18.72 2.26
N THR A 175 8.41 18.28 3.48
CA THR A 175 9.75 18.30 4.09
C THR A 175 10.13 16.92 4.62
N VAL A 176 11.42 16.57 4.53
CA VAL A 176 11.94 15.25 4.91
C VAL A 176 12.99 15.41 5.99
N GLU A 177 12.85 14.65 7.08
CA GLU A 177 13.80 14.61 8.20
C GLU A 177 14.16 13.15 8.55
N PRO A 178 15.46 12.80 8.66
CA PRO A 178 16.62 13.62 8.27
C PRO A 178 16.66 13.82 6.75
N SER A 179 17.32 14.88 6.28
CA SER A 179 17.51 15.15 4.83
C SER A 179 18.68 14.40 4.19
N THR A 180 19.44 13.62 4.98
CA THR A 180 20.56 12.79 4.54
C THR A 180 20.56 11.48 5.31
N LEU A 181 20.74 10.35 4.61
CA LEU A 181 20.84 9.01 5.17
C LEU A 181 22.23 8.43 4.86
N THR A 182 22.91 7.87 5.87
CA THR A 182 24.24 7.26 5.71
C THR A 182 24.17 5.79 6.11
N PHE A 183 24.72 4.94 5.25
CA PHE A 183 24.78 3.48 5.42
C PHE A 183 26.22 3.00 5.33
N GLY A 184 26.67 2.23 6.32
CA GLY A 184 28.01 1.64 6.37
C GLY A 184 28.18 0.36 5.55
N ALA A 185 27.07 -0.32 5.22
CA ALA A 185 27.05 -1.57 4.46
C ALA A 185 25.66 -1.86 3.87
N ALA A 186 25.61 -2.80 2.93
CA ALA A 186 24.38 -3.42 2.45
C ALA A 186 23.59 -4.07 3.60
N GLY A 187 22.26 -3.94 3.58
CA GLY A 187 21.37 -4.47 4.61
C GLY A 187 21.29 -3.61 5.88
N GLU A 188 21.87 -2.41 5.89
CA GLU A 188 21.58 -1.41 6.92
C GLU A 188 20.29 -0.65 6.58
N GLU A 189 19.45 -0.47 7.59
CA GLU A 189 18.17 0.24 7.53
C GLU A 189 18.31 1.65 8.11
N GLN A 190 17.59 2.62 7.55
CA GLN A 190 17.39 3.95 8.14
C GLN A 190 15.94 4.41 7.96
N ASP A 191 15.43 5.09 8.98
CA ASP A 191 14.10 5.72 8.94
C ASP A 191 14.19 7.19 8.48
N TYR A 192 13.19 7.63 7.72
CA TYR A 192 12.94 9.05 7.47
C TYR A 192 11.45 9.36 7.57
N THR A 193 11.12 10.60 7.93
CA THR A 193 9.73 11.07 8.00
C THR A 193 9.50 12.21 7.02
N VAL A 194 8.48 12.06 6.18
CA VAL A 194 7.96 13.14 5.33
C VAL A 194 6.83 13.84 6.06
N THR A 195 6.92 15.16 6.21
CA THR A 195 5.83 16.01 6.71
C THR A 195 5.22 16.76 5.54
N PHE A 196 3.92 16.57 5.31
CA PHE A 196 3.14 17.31 4.33
C PHE A 196 2.28 18.35 5.04
N THR A 197 2.39 19.61 4.66
CA THR A 197 1.56 20.72 5.18
C THR A 197 0.89 21.42 4.02
N ARG A 198 -0.45 21.54 4.07
CA ARG A 198 -1.22 22.28 3.07
C ARG A 198 -0.83 23.77 3.12
N THR A 199 -0.69 24.41 1.97
CA THR A 199 -0.58 25.88 1.87
C THR A 199 -1.74 26.45 1.05
N THR A 200 -1.64 26.42 -0.27
CA THR A 200 -2.65 26.96 -1.21
C THR A 200 -3.43 25.90 -1.97
N ALA A 201 -3.06 24.62 -1.85
CA ALA A 201 -3.65 23.53 -2.63
C ALA A 201 -5.18 23.47 -2.49
N ALA A 202 -5.83 23.18 -3.62
CA ALA A 202 -7.27 23.01 -3.67
C ALA A 202 -7.72 21.85 -2.77
N LEU A 203 -8.81 22.07 -2.06
CA LEU A 203 -9.43 21.06 -1.21
C LEU A 203 -10.06 19.96 -2.09
N ASP A 204 -10.06 18.73 -1.58
CA ASP A 204 -10.60 17.53 -2.23
C ASP A 204 -9.93 17.11 -3.56
N GLN A 205 -8.85 17.79 -3.97
CA GLN A 205 -8.02 17.48 -5.15
C GLN A 205 -6.65 16.96 -4.70
N PHE A 206 -6.03 16.06 -5.47
CA PHE A 206 -4.68 15.58 -5.14
C PHE A 206 -3.61 16.58 -5.62
N ALA A 207 -2.72 16.98 -4.72
CA ALA A 207 -1.40 17.49 -5.06
C ALA A 207 -0.44 16.30 -5.17
N THR A 208 0.43 16.32 -6.18
CA THR A 208 1.33 15.20 -6.50
C THR A 208 2.72 15.74 -6.78
N GLY A 209 3.73 14.88 -6.72
CA GLY A 209 5.12 15.24 -6.96
C GLY A 209 6.02 14.01 -6.87
N TYR A 210 7.31 14.23 -6.65
CA TYR A 210 8.30 13.17 -6.51
C TYR A 210 9.32 13.47 -5.41
N LEU A 211 9.54 12.47 -4.55
CA LEU A 211 10.64 12.41 -3.59
C LEU A 211 11.77 11.61 -4.25
N THR A 212 12.98 12.16 -4.31
CA THR A 212 14.16 11.44 -4.82
C THR A 212 15.31 11.52 -3.82
N TRP A 213 15.81 10.38 -3.40
CA TRP A 213 17.09 10.22 -2.72
C TRP A 213 18.19 10.01 -3.75
N SER A 214 19.31 10.71 -3.63
CA SER A 214 20.46 10.54 -4.55
C SER A 214 21.78 10.46 -3.79
N ASP A 215 22.64 9.51 -4.19
CA ASP A 215 24.05 9.43 -3.79
C ASP A 215 25.00 9.94 -4.91
N GLY A 216 24.44 10.40 -6.04
CA GLY A 216 25.15 10.81 -7.25
C GLY A 216 25.39 9.70 -8.28
N THR A 217 25.01 8.46 -7.98
CA THR A 217 25.04 7.28 -8.87
C THR A 217 23.64 6.69 -9.03
N HIS A 218 22.92 6.53 -7.93
CA HIS A 218 21.57 6.02 -7.83
C HIS A 218 20.60 7.18 -7.54
N ASP A 219 19.49 7.25 -8.30
CA ASP A 219 18.37 8.14 -8.02
C ASP A 219 17.16 7.29 -7.61
N VAL A 220 16.90 7.22 -6.30
CA VAL A 220 15.84 6.40 -5.70
C VAL A 220 14.59 7.25 -5.53
N ARG A 221 13.62 7.03 -6.41
CA ARG A 221 12.43 7.85 -6.59
C ARG A 221 11.19 7.27 -5.90
N SER A 222 10.28 8.12 -5.44
CA SER A 222 8.98 7.71 -4.90
C SER A 222 7.92 8.79 -5.16
N PRO A 223 6.74 8.48 -5.73
CA PRO A 223 5.64 9.43 -5.88
C PRO A 223 4.84 9.65 -4.58
N PRO A 224 4.84 10.85 -3.99
CA PRO A 224 3.77 11.32 -3.10
C PRO A 224 2.52 11.78 -3.87
N ALA A 225 1.37 11.41 -3.34
CA ALA A 225 0.05 11.95 -3.70
C ALA A 225 -0.72 12.29 -2.41
N VAL A 226 -1.06 13.57 -2.20
CA VAL A 226 -1.78 14.01 -1.00
C VAL A 226 -3.02 14.81 -1.34
N ARG A 227 -4.11 14.60 -0.61
CA ARG A 227 -5.42 15.21 -0.87
C ARG A 227 -5.85 16.10 0.30
N PRO A 228 -5.68 17.43 0.21
CA PRO A 228 -6.09 18.36 1.26
C PRO A 228 -7.57 18.26 1.59
N ALA A 229 -7.88 18.21 2.89
CA ALA A 229 -9.23 18.14 3.43
C ALA A 229 -9.48 19.32 4.38
N GLN A 230 -10.73 19.78 4.47
CA GLN A 230 -11.13 20.84 5.41
C GLN A 230 -11.20 20.33 6.86
N LEU A 231 -11.49 19.05 7.01
CA LEU A 231 -11.74 18.39 8.29
C LEU A 231 -11.49 16.89 8.11
N GLN A 232 -10.89 16.28 9.13
CA GLN A 232 -10.84 14.83 9.28
C GLN A 232 -11.55 14.48 10.59
N ALA A 233 -12.58 13.65 10.50
CA ALA A 233 -13.39 13.16 11.60
C ALA A 233 -14.01 11.81 11.20
N PRO A 234 -14.42 10.95 12.16
CA PRO A 234 -15.15 9.73 11.84
C PRO A 234 -16.43 10.01 11.05
N ALA A 235 -16.67 9.22 10.00
CA ALA A 235 -17.85 9.38 9.14
C ALA A 235 -19.18 9.14 9.89
N GLU A 236 -19.18 8.24 10.88
CA GLU A 236 -20.30 7.99 11.78
C GLU A 236 -19.82 7.74 13.21
N ALA A 237 -20.57 8.24 14.20
CA ALA A 237 -20.34 7.97 15.62
C ALA A 237 -21.60 7.34 16.23
N THR A 238 -21.56 6.04 16.48
CA THR A 238 -22.67 5.28 17.10
C THR A 238 -22.51 5.15 18.62
N GLY A 239 -23.63 5.04 19.34
CA GLY A 239 -23.67 4.82 20.79
C GLY A 239 -24.95 4.12 21.22
N GLU A 240 -24.90 3.43 22.36
CA GLU A 240 -26.02 2.65 22.92
C GLU A 240 -26.46 3.23 24.28
N GLY A 241 -27.76 3.08 24.60
CA GLY A 241 -28.35 3.51 25.87
C GLY A 241 -29.38 4.64 25.71
N ALA A 242 -30.08 4.95 26.80
CA ALA A 242 -31.08 6.03 26.83
C ALA A 242 -30.46 7.43 27.08
N THR A 243 -29.21 7.47 27.57
CA THR A 243 -28.42 8.66 27.86
C THR A 243 -26.94 8.28 27.75
N GLY A 244 -26.11 9.14 27.16
CA GLY A 244 -24.67 8.93 27.08
C GLY A 244 -23.95 10.10 26.43
N GLU A 245 -22.63 10.10 26.52
CA GLU A 245 -21.72 11.04 25.88
C GLU A 245 -20.64 10.21 25.16
N LYS A 246 -20.29 10.59 23.93
CA LYS A 246 -19.23 9.94 23.15
C LYS A 246 -18.37 11.02 22.51
N ALA A 247 -17.13 11.11 22.97
CA ALA A 247 -16.10 11.90 22.30
C ALA A 247 -15.65 11.19 21.01
N PHE A 248 -15.20 11.98 20.05
CA PHE A 248 -14.48 11.54 18.86
C PHE A 248 -13.54 12.67 18.44
N ASP A 249 -12.37 12.31 17.92
CA ASP A 249 -11.38 13.30 17.50
C ASP A 249 -11.76 13.95 16.16
N VAL A 250 -11.42 15.23 16.05
CA VAL A 250 -11.75 16.08 14.90
C VAL A 250 -10.54 16.95 14.60
N THR A 251 -9.81 16.62 13.52
CA THR A 251 -8.67 17.40 13.05
C THR A 251 -9.15 18.40 12.00
N ALA A 252 -9.12 19.69 12.32
CA ALA A 252 -9.43 20.74 11.35
C ALA A 252 -8.23 20.97 10.40
N GLY A 253 -8.52 21.09 9.10
CA GLY A 253 -7.58 21.68 8.15
C GLY A 253 -7.49 23.19 8.32
N ASP A 254 -6.47 23.81 7.74
CA ASP A 254 -6.15 25.22 7.98
C ASP A 254 -7.34 26.17 7.75
N ALA A 255 -7.59 26.99 8.77
CA ALA A 255 -8.91 27.54 9.08
C ALA A 255 -9.56 28.34 7.93
N LEU A 256 -10.53 27.71 7.29
CA LEU A 256 -11.78 28.38 6.91
C LEU A 256 -12.76 28.19 8.08
N GLU A 257 -13.65 29.17 8.32
CA GLU A 257 -14.72 28.98 9.30
C GLU A 257 -15.53 27.73 8.91
N LEU A 258 -15.65 26.76 9.83
CA LEU A 258 -16.46 25.56 9.63
C LEU A 258 -17.89 25.85 10.13
N PRO A 259 -18.88 26.13 9.24
CA PRO A 259 -20.25 26.35 9.65
C PRO A 259 -20.89 25.03 10.11
N LEU A 260 -20.76 24.72 11.40
CA LEU A 260 -21.37 23.55 12.01
C LEU A 260 -22.90 23.73 12.08
N THR A 261 -23.62 23.03 11.20
CA THR A 261 -25.08 22.94 11.23
C THR A 261 -25.52 21.61 11.85
N THR A 262 -26.14 21.66 13.03
CA THR A 262 -26.69 20.47 13.69
C THR A 262 -28.08 20.15 13.15
N GLU A 263 -28.22 19.05 12.40
CA GLU A 263 -29.52 18.43 12.12
C GLU A 263 -29.74 17.22 13.03
N GLY A 264 -30.91 17.15 13.68
CA GLY A 264 -31.22 16.15 14.71
C GLY A 264 -32.51 15.37 14.43
N LEU A 265 -32.58 14.16 14.97
CA LEU A 265 -33.79 13.31 14.89
C LEU A 265 -34.97 13.98 15.60
N ALA A 266 -36.13 14.01 14.94
CA ALA A 266 -37.38 14.41 15.57
C ALA A 266 -37.77 13.42 16.68
N ALA A 267 -38.26 13.93 17.81
CA ALA A 267 -38.61 13.13 18.99
C ALA A 267 -39.59 11.99 18.64
N GLY A 268 -39.18 10.74 18.89
CA GLY A 268 -40.00 9.56 18.66
C GLY A 268 -41.26 9.58 19.51
N GLN A 269 -42.44 9.58 18.88
CA GLN A 269 -43.70 9.55 19.63
C GLN A 269 -43.93 8.17 20.25
N VAL A 270 -43.76 8.10 21.58
CA VAL A 270 -44.11 6.92 22.38
C VAL A 270 -45.62 6.71 22.31
N THR A 271 -46.06 5.77 21.47
CA THR A 271 -47.46 5.33 21.43
C THR A 271 -47.63 4.17 22.40
N THR A 272 -48.16 4.44 23.60
CA THR A 272 -48.49 3.40 24.59
C THR A 272 -49.72 2.61 24.16
N GLY A 273 -49.48 1.43 23.57
CA GLY A 273 -50.53 0.45 23.28
C GLY A 273 -50.58 -0.64 24.36
N SER A 274 -51.71 -0.78 25.05
CA SER A 274 -51.97 -1.95 25.89
C SER A 274 -52.53 -3.09 25.05
N GLY A 275 -51.89 -4.26 25.08
CA GLY A 275 -52.35 -5.47 24.41
C GLY A 275 -52.36 -6.65 25.39
N THR A 276 -53.51 -7.28 25.57
CA THR A 276 -53.62 -8.57 26.27
C THR A 276 -53.13 -9.69 25.36
N ALA A 277 -52.14 -10.46 25.81
CA ALA A 277 -51.71 -11.66 25.10
C ALA A 277 -52.86 -12.68 25.04
N GLY A 278 -53.25 -13.09 23.82
CA GLY A 278 -54.20 -14.18 23.61
C GLY A 278 -55.65 -13.82 23.27
N ALA A 279 -55.97 -12.57 22.90
CA ALA A 279 -57.30 -12.19 22.41
C ALA A 279 -57.34 -12.03 20.88
N ALA A 280 -57.76 -13.08 20.15
CA ALA A 280 -58.05 -12.97 18.73
C ALA A 280 -59.46 -12.38 18.50
N ALA A 281 -59.55 -11.14 18.03
CA ALA A 281 -60.83 -10.53 17.67
C ALA A 281 -60.76 -9.69 16.38
N ALA A 282 -61.53 -10.15 15.39
CA ALA A 282 -62.03 -9.51 14.17
C ALA A 282 -61.66 -8.04 13.88
N GLY A 283 -61.15 -7.81 12.67
CA GLY A 283 -60.62 -6.53 12.22
C GLY A 283 -61.60 -5.34 12.21
N ARG A 284 -61.07 -4.19 12.65
CA ARG A 284 -61.45 -2.86 12.16
C ARG A 284 -60.19 -2.14 11.71
N ARG A 285 -60.17 -1.63 10.47
CA ARG A 285 -59.09 -0.76 9.99
C ARG A 285 -59.24 0.62 10.63
N SER A 286 -58.36 0.98 11.56
CA SER A 286 -58.15 2.38 11.93
C SER A 286 -57.45 3.10 10.77
N ARG A 287 -58.00 4.24 10.34
CA ARG A 287 -57.32 5.14 9.40
C ARG A 287 -56.35 6.01 10.21
N SER A 288 -55.08 5.98 9.87
CA SER A 288 -54.12 6.97 10.38
C SER A 288 -54.44 8.36 9.79
N PRO A 289 -54.35 9.46 10.54
CA PRO A 289 -54.48 10.81 10.00
C PRO A 289 -53.38 11.09 8.98
N ARG A 290 -53.74 11.62 7.80
CA ARG A 290 -52.75 12.15 6.85
C ARG A 290 -52.15 13.44 7.42
N ALA A 291 -50.83 13.46 7.63
CA ALA A 291 -50.08 14.71 7.56
C ALA A 291 -50.06 15.22 6.10
N PRO A 292 -50.04 16.54 5.86
CA PRO A 292 -50.02 17.11 4.52
C PRO A 292 -48.65 16.91 3.83
N PRO A 293 -48.59 16.87 2.48
CA PRO A 293 -47.35 16.65 1.76
C PRO A 293 -46.56 17.95 1.58
N THR A 294 -45.42 18.10 2.26
CA THR A 294 -44.34 18.98 1.81
C THR A 294 -43.63 18.33 0.64
N ARG A 295 -43.66 18.97 -0.54
CA ARG A 295 -42.93 18.53 -1.73
C ARG A 295 -41.44 18.84 -1.59
N ALA A 296 -40.61 17.82 -1.62
CA ALA A 296 -39.28 17.88 -2.25
C ALA A 296 -39.21 16.71 -3.24
N SER A 297 -38.82 16.98 -4.49
CA SER A 297 -38.81 15.99 -5.55
C SER A 297 -37.40 15.50 -5.86
N CYS A 298 -37.21 14.19 -5.92
CA CYS A 298 -36.29 13.60 -6.89
C CYS A 298 -36.87 12.27 -7.39
N SER A 299 -36.84 12.06 -8.71
CA SER A 299 -37.51 10.92 -9.38
C SER A 299 -36.57 9.73 -9.59
N THR A 300 -37.06 8.53 -9.29
CA THR A 300 -36.34 7.24 -9.40
C THR A 300 -36.29 6.64 -10.81
N ALA A 301 -35.19 5.94 -11.10
CA ALA A 301 -35.15 4.62 -11.77
C ALA A 301 -33.90 3.88 -11.24
N ARG A 302 -33.94 2.83 -10.40
CA ARG A 302 -34.52 1.46 -10.54
C ARG A 302 -33.80 0.68 -11.65
N THR A 303 -33.28 -0.55 -11.48
CA THR A 303 -33.77 -1.78 -10.80
C THR A 303 -32.50 -2.63 -10.45
N THR A 304 -32.39 -3.62 -9.54
CA THR A 304 -33.32 -4.66 -9.04
C THR A 304 -32.89 -5.22 -7.66
N ARG A 305 -33.73 -6.04 -7.01
CA ARG A 305 -33.44 -6.85 -5.79
C ARG A 305 -33.44 -8.34 -6.11
N ARG A 306 -32.72 -9.16 -5.31
CA ARG A 306 -33.33 -10.13 -4.35
C ARG A 306 -32.29 -11.04 -3.67
N THR A 307 -32.21 -10.94 -2.35
CA THR A 307 -31.91 -12.07 -1.45
C THR A 307 -33.15 -12.36 -0.60
N SER A 308 -33.38 -13.63 -0.28
CA SER A 308 -34.52 -14.08 0.52
C SER A 308 -34.05 -15.09 1.56
N THR A 309 -33.95 -14.65 2.82
CA THR A 309 -33.59 -15.50 3.96
C THR A 309 -34.84 -16.18 4.50
N CYS A 310 -34.79 -17.51 4.64
CA CYS A 310 -35.86 -18.29 5.25
C CYS A 310 -35.34 -18.89 6.57
N CYS A 311 -36.03 -18.66 7.68
CA CYS A 311 -35.66 -19.26 8.96
C CYS A 311 -35.98 -20.76 8.98
N SER A 312 -35.06 -21.57 9.50
CA SER A 312 -35.41 -22.83 10.16
C SER A 312 -34.53 -23.04 11.39
N THR A 313 -35.14 -23.42 12.50
CA THR A 313 -34.48 -23.68 13.77
C THR A 313 -34.10 -25.16 13.91
N ARG A 314 -32.91 -25.44 14.46
CA ARG A 314 -32.58 -26.74 15.04
C ARG A 314 -31.74 -26.57 16.32
N PRO A 315 -31.84 -27.50 17.29
CA PRO A 315 -31.37 -27.28 18.66
C PRO A 315 -29.86 -27.53 18.83
N ALA A 316 -29.30 -26.93 19.89
CA ALA A 316 -27.88 -27.01 20.25
C ALA A 316 -27.48 -28.39 20.81
N PRO A 317 -26.24 -28.86 20.54
CA PRO A 317 -25.65 -30.01 21.23
C PRO A 317 -24.94 -29.60 22.53
N THR A 318 -24.98 -30.49 23.52
CA THR A 318 -24.47 -30.31 24.88
C THR A 318 -22.94 -30.36 24.94
N VAL A 319 -22.31 -29.42 25.66
CA VAL A 319 -20.85 -29.40 25.88
C VAL A 319 -20.43 -30.40 26.95
N ARG A 320 -19.32 -31.11 26.73
CA ARG A 320 -18.63 -31.95 27.72
C ARG A 320 -17.16 -31.49 27.81
N PRO A 321 -16.58 -31.28 29.00
CA PRO A 321 -15.26 -30.64 29.11
C PRO A 321 -14.11 -31.66 28.95
N THR A 322 -13.06 -31.25 28.25
CA THR A 322 -11.73 -31.90 28.29
C THR A 322 -10.63 -30.86 28.45
N SER A 323 -9.54 -31.28 29.09
CA SER A 323 -8.54 -30.41 29.73
C SER A 323 -7.57 -29.71 28.78
N SER A 324 -7.15 -28.50 29.18
CA SER A 324 -6.09 -27.74 28.55
C SER A 324 -4.70 -28.22 28.93
N ARG A 325 -3.76 -28.19 27.97
CA ARG A 325 -2.31 -28.29 28.19
C ARG A 325 -1.59 -27.37 27.20
N PRO A 326 -0.79 -26.39 27.65
CA PRO A 326 -0.14 -25.44 26.74
C PRO A 326 1.20 -25.97 26.21
N PRO A 327 1.62 -25.59 24.99
CA PRO A 327 2.97 -25.84 24.50
C PRO A 327 3.97 -24.83 25.10
N ARG A 328 5.20 -25.27 25.40
CA ARG A 328 6.30 -24.35 25.72
C ARG A 328 7.61 -24.71 25.01
N ARG A 329 8.09 -23.73 24.23
CA ARG A 329 9.47 -23.35 23.90
C ARG A 329 10.55 -24.45 23.89
N ARG A 330 11.13 -24.70 22.71
CA ARG A 330 12.51 -25.20 22.58
C ARG A 330 13.50 -24.08 22.92
N VAL A 331 14.28 -24.26 23.97
CA VAL A 331 15.47 -23.43 24.26
C VAL A 331 16.70 -24.16 23.71
N ARG A 332 17.47 -23.50 22.84
CA ARG A 332 18.73 -24.03 22.31
C ARG A 332 19.83 -23.79 23.34
N ARG A 333 20.28 -24.85 24.02
CA ARG A 333 21.28 -24.74 25.10
C ARG A 333 22.65 -25.13 24.58
N THR A 334 23.60 -24.20 24.62
CA THR A 334 25.02 -24.46 24.37
C THR A 334 25.66 -25.18 25.55
N SER A 335 26.51 -26.17 25.29
CA SER A 335 27.36 -26.79 26.30
C SER A 335 28.74 -27.12 25.73
N ARG A 336 29.78 -26.46 26.25
CA ARG A 336 31.17 -26.92 26.09
C ARG A 336 31.35 -28.23 26.85
N SER A 337 32.14 -29.14 26.28
CA SER A 337 32.97 -30.08 27.06
C SER A 337 34.20 -30.45 26.23
N THR A 338 35.33 -30.59 26.92
CA THR A 338 36.69 -30.73 26.36
C THR A 338 37.13 -32.19 26.26
N SER A 339 37.78 -32.59 25.16
CA SER A 339 38.83 -33.61 25.19
C SER A 339 39.74 -33.62 23.95
N THR A 340 41.03 -33.81 24.24
CA THR A 340 42.22 -34.03 23.37
C THR A 340 43.19 -34.84 24.26
N PRO A 341 44.37 -35.37 23.84
CA PRO A 341 44.91 -35.78 22.52
C PRO A 341 45.00 -37.36 22.41
N PRO A 342 45.83 -38.06 21.57
CA PRO A 342 47.05 -37.62 20.86
C PRO A 342 47.36 -38.11 19.41
N ARG A 343 48.16 -37.27 18.74
CA ARG A 343 49.26 -37.54 17.77
C ARG A 343 49.23 -38.83 16.91
N ARG A 344 49.31 -38.62 15.59
CA ARG A 344 50.38 -39.18 14.75
C ARG A 344 50.74 -38.22 13.61
N ALA A 345 51.98 -38.27 13.16
CA ALA A 345 52.54 -37.39 12.12
C ALA A 345 52.82 -38.17 10.83
N SER A 346 52.81 -37.47 9.70
CA SER A 346 53.59 -37.79 8.49
C SER A 346 53.79 -36.54 7.63
N THR A 347 54.70 -36.62 6.66
CA THR A 347 55.51 -35.48 6.19
C THR A 347 55.62 -35.45 4.67
N SER A 348 55.47 -34.26 4.06
CA SER A 348 56.05 -33.78 2.77
C SER A 348 55.31 -32.47 2.41
N CYS A 349 55.91 -31.32 2.04
CA CYS A 349 57.09 -30.95 1.26
C CYS A 349 57.07 -31.42 -0.20
N TRP A 350 56.88 -30.46 -1.12
CA TRP A 350 57.92 -30.03 -2.07
C TRP A 350 57.58 -28.65 -2.68
N SER A 351 58.61 -27.85 -2.94
CA SER A 351 58.60 -26.68 -3.84
C SER A 351 58.99 -27.15 -5.28
N THR A 352 59.20 -26.35 -6.35
CA THR A 352 59.74 -24.98 -6.48
C THR A 352 59.60 -24.46 -7.93
N SER A 353 59.77 -23.15 -8.11
CA SER A 353 60.24 -22.43 -9.33
C SER A 353 59.35 -22.40 -10.59
N THR A 354 58.95 -21.24 -11.13
CA THR A 354 59.71 -20.07 -11.68
C THR A 354 60.11 -20.24 -13.15
N ALA A 355 59.54 -19.41 -14.04
CA ALA A 355 60.22 -18.86 -15.22
C ALA A 355 59.47 -17.64 -15.81
N VAL A 356 60.20 -16.58 -16.14
CA VAL A 356 59.76 -15.40 -16.92
C VAL A 356 60.75 -15.23 -18.09
N PRO A 357 60.27 -14.93 -19.31
CA PRO A 357 60.78 -13.79 -20.08
C PRO A 357 59.62 -13.03 -20.78
N VAL A 358 59.52 -11.70 -20.84
CA VAL A 358 60.45 -10.61 -21.27
C VAL A 358 60.65 -10.48 -22.79
N SER A 359 59.95 -9.48 -23.35
CA SER A 359 60.37 -8.50 -24.38
C SER A 359 60.04 -8.64 -25.89
N SER A 360 59.73 -7.46 -26.44
CA SER A 360 59.92 -6.96 -27.83
C SER A 360 58.90 -7.30 -28.94
N THR A 361 58.59 -6.44 -29.93
CA THR A 361 58.61 -4.95 -30.13
C THR A 361 57.85 -4.64 -31.45
N THR A 362 57.19 -3.47 -31.57
CA THR A 362 56.60 -2.89 -32.83
C THR A 362 55.44 -3.66 -33.49
N ARG A 363 54.53 -3.02 -34.24
CA ARG A 363 54.52 -1.66 -34.82
C ARG A 363 53.12 -1.06 -34.81
#